data_AF-W6XW50-F1
#
_entry.id   AF-W6XW50-F1
#
_cell.length_a   1.000
_cell.length_b   1.000
_cell.length_c   1.000
_cell.angle_alpha   90.00
_cell.angle_beta   90.00
_cell.angle_gamma   90.00
#
_symmetry.space_group_name_H-M   'P 1'
#
loop_
_entity.id
_entity.type
_entity.pdbx_description
1 polymer ?
#
loop_
_entity_poly.entity_id
_entity_poly.type
_entity_poly.pdbx_seq_one_letter_code
_entity_poly.pdbx_strand_id
1 'polypeptide(L)'
;TSEEINKVLANQGVSITQKELDVLLNIKGVTFDLPFDSQTLPALFGLVGNPKSRRPKAGIYIFTHLATGRKYVGSSNSLSRRLEQYFNPNPLFYKEYGLLLPLIKKEGFSAFNLEIF
;
A
#
# COMPACT_ATOMS: atom_id res chain seq x y z
N THR A 1 -7.44 7.95 -20.19
CA THR A 1 -7.72 9.41 -20.11
C THR A 1 -8.58 9.66 -18.88
N SER A 2 -8.75 10.91 -18.46
CA SER A 2 -9.66 11.25 -17.36
C SER A 2 -11.11 10.89 -17.66
N GLU A 3 -11.52 10.90 -18.94
CA GLU A 3 -12.86 10.46 -19.36
C GLU A 3 -13.13 9.00 -18.97
N GLU A 4 -12.20 8.08 -19.26
CA GLU A 4 -12.35 6.66 -18.88
C GLU A 4 -12.37 6.48 -17.36
N ILE A 5 -11.55 7.23 -16.62
CA ILE A 5 -11.56 7.20 -15.15
C ILE A 5 -12.91 7.72 -14.61
N ASN A 6 -13.43 8.81 -15.17
CA ASN A 6 -14.72 9.37 -14.76
C ASN A 6 -15.90 8.43 -15.05
N LYS A 7 -15.82 7.59 -16.10
CA LYS A 7 -16.81 6.53 -16.32
C LYS A 7 -16.84 5.53 -15.17
N VAL A 8 -15.67 5.15 -14.63
CA VAL A 8 -15.57 4.24 -13.47
C VAL A 8 -16.04 4.93 -12.19
N LEU A 9 -15.76 6.22 -12.03
CA LEU A 9 -16.11 7.01 -10.84
C LEU A 9 -17.53 7.60 -10.85
N ALA A 10 -18.31 7.40 -11.92
CA ALA A 10 -19.59 8.07 -12.13
C ALA A 10 -20.56 7.95 -10.93
N ASN A 11 -20.58 6.79 -10.27
CA ASN A 11 -21.46 6.53 -9.13
C ASN A 11 -20.90 6.98 -7.77
N GLN A 12 -19.66 7.48 -7.73
CA GLN A 12 -18.99 7.90 -6.49
C GLN A 12 -19.16 9.40 -6.22
N GLY A 13 -19.79 10.16 -7.13
CA GLY A 13 -19.87 11.62 -7.01
C GLY A 13 -18.51 12.32 -7.09
N VAL A 14 -17.51 11.62 -7.63
CA VAL A 14 -16.14 12.11 -7.82
C VAL A 14 -15.88 12.23 -9.31
N SER A 15 -15.25 13.32 -9.73
CA SER A 15 -14.74 13.49 -11.09
C SER A 15 -13.32 14.06 -11.03
N ILE A 16 -12.55 13.78 -12.06
CA ILE A 16 -11.17 14.26 -12.20
C ILE A 16 -10.97 14.89 -13.58
N THR A 17 -10.24 15.99 -13.63
CA THR A 17 -9.77 16.61 -14.88
C THR A 17 -8.57 15.85 -15.44
N GLN A 18 -8.26 16.02 -16.73
CA GLN A 18 -7.06 15.41 -17.32
C GLN A 18 -5.78 15.92 -16.62
N LYS A 19 -5.73 17.21 -16.27
CA LYS A 19 -4.59 17.79 -15.55
C LYS A 19 -4.38 17.17 -14.18
N GLU A 20 -5.45 16.95 -13.41
CA GLU A 20 -5.35 16.28 -12.10
C GLU A 20 -4.92 14.83 -12.25
N LEU A 21 -5.45 14.11 -13.26
CA LEU A 21 -5.01 12.76 -13.55
C LEU A 21 -3.52 12.72 -13.91
N ASP A 22 -3.05 13.65 -14.75
CA ASP A 22 -1.65 13.74 -15.12
C ASP A 22 -0.76 14.00 -13.90
N VAL A 23 -1.21 14.84 -12.95
CA VAL A 23 -0.52 15.03 -11.67
C VAL A 23 -0.45 13.71 -10.90
N LEU A 24 -1.56 12.99 -10.75
CA LEU A 24 -1.60 11.71 -10.04
C LEU A 24 -0.69 10.65 -10.68
N LEU A 25 -0.69 10.56 -12.02
CA LEU A 25 0.15 9.62 -12.77
C LEU A 25 1.65 9.92 -12.64
N ASN A 26 2.00 11.17 -12.31
CA ASN A 26 3.39 11.58 -12.12
C ASN A 26 3.88 11.46 -10.68
N ILE A 27 3.00 11.15 -9.71
CA ILE A 27 3.42 10.90 -8.32
C ILE A 27 4.38 9.70 -8.31
N LYS A 28 5.55 9.90 -7.72
CA LYS A 28 6.55 8.85 -7.54
C LYS A 28 6.32 8.17 -6.20
N GLY A 29 6.13 6.85 -6.25
CA GLY A 29 6.13 6.02 -5.07
C GLY A 29 7.54 5.81 -4.53
N VAL A 30 7.62 5.42 -3.27
CA VAL A 30 8.86 4.93 -2.65
C VAL A 30 8.76 3.42 -2.51
N THR A 31 9.70 2.70 -3.12
CA THR A 31 9.75 1.24 -3.08
C THR A 31 10.71 0.77 -2.00
N PHE A 32 10.29 -0.27 -1.27
CA PHE A 32 11.09 -0.97 -0.29
C PHE A 32 11.14 -2.45 -0.65
N ASP A 33 12.35 -3.01 -0.65
CA ASP A 33 12.52 -4.46 -0.62
C ASP A 33 12.14 -4.99 0.76
N LEU A 34 11.60 -6.20 0.79
CA LEU A 34 11.19 -6.86 2.02
C LEU A 34 12.04 -8.12 2.27
N PRO A 35 12.20 -8.57 3.54
CA PRO A 35 11.73 -7.91 4.76
C PRO A 35 12.52 -6.63 5.09
N PHE A 36 11.92 -5.75 5.89
CA PHE A 36 12.64 -4.57 6.38
C PHE A 36 13.78 -4.96 7.31
N ASP A 37 14.83 -4.15 7.28
CA ASP A 37 15.97 -4.21 8.19
C ASP A 37 16.07 -2.93 9.05
N SER A 38 17.11 -2.85 9.87
CA SER A 38 17.37 -1.70 10.74
C SER A 38 17.62 -0.39 9.99
N GLN A 39 17.97 -0.45 8.69
CA GLN A 39 18.29 0.71 7.87
C GLN A 39 17.05 1.25 7.13
N THR A 40 16.18 0.36 6.67
CA THR A 40 14.99 0.67 5.88
C THR A 40 13.77 1.00 6.75
N LEU A 41 13.69 0.45 7.96
CA LEU A 41 12.57 0.69 8.87
C LEU A 41 12.42 2.17 9.30
N PRO A 42 13.50 2.93 9.61
CA PRO A 42 13.39 4.36 9.87
C PRO A 42 12.85 5.15 8.68
N ALA A 43 13.26 4.81 7.45
CA ALA A 43 12.78 5.45 6.23
C ALA A 43 11.28 5.19 6.01
N LEU A 44 10.83 3.95 6.24
CA LEU A 44 9.41 3.61 6.23
C LEU A 44 8.62 4.46 7.22
N PHE A 45 9.04 4.54 8.48
CA PHE A 45 8.33 5.34 9.48
C PHE A 45 8.38 6.85 9.22
N GLY A 46 9.44 7.36 8.62
CA GLY A 46 9.48 8.73 8.11
C GLY A 46 8.39 8.97 7.07
N LEU A 47 8.18 8.01 6.17
CA LEU A 47 7.18 8.08 5.11
C LEU A 47 5.75 7.91 5.64
N VAL A 48 5.45 6.84 6.38
CA VAL A 48 4.08 6.45 6.76
C VAL A 48 3.66 6.95 8.15
N GLY A 49 4.60 7.49 8.93
CA GLY A 49 4.39 7.91 10.31
C GLY A 49 4.39 6.74 11.30
N ASN A 50 4.13 7.05 12.58
CA ASN A 50 4.03 6.05 13.63
C ASN A 50 2.58 5.54 13.78
N PRO A 51 2.34 4.23 14.04
CA PRO A 51 0.99 3.69 14.27
C PRO A 51 0.22 4.37 15.42
N LYS A 52 0.93 4.88 16.43
CA LYS A 52 0.37 5.56 17.61
C LYS A 52 0.25 7.09 17.44
N SER A 53 0.58 7.62 16.26
CA SER A 53 0.49 9.05 15.98
C SER A 53 -0.95 9.56 16.02
N ARG A 54 -1.16 10.76 16.60
CA ARG A 54 -2.45 11.49 16.54
C ARG A 54 -2.73 12.10 15.17
N ARG A 55 -1.74 12.15 14.28
CA ARG A 55 -1.86 12.63 12.89
C ARG A 55 -1.45 11.50 11.96
N PRO A 56 -2.37 10.59 11.61
CA PRO A 56 -2.06 9.49 10.70
C PRO A 56 -1.84 10.03 9.28
N LYS A 57 -0.94 9.38 8.53
CA LYS A 57 -0.75 9.66 7.11
C LYS A 57 -1.62 8.72 6.28
N ALA A 58 -2.45 9.29 5.43
CA ALA A 58 -3.23 8.55 4.45
C ALA A 58 -2.41 8.31 3.18
N GLY A 59 -2.76 7.29 2.42
CA GLY A 59 -2.11 7.02 1.13
C GLY A 59 -2.43 5.64 0.58
N ILE A 60 -1.63 5.24 -0.41
CA ILE A 60 -1.75 3.98 -1.14
C ILE A 60 -0.49 3.15 -0.91
N TYR A 61 -0.67 1.83 -0.87
CA TYR A 61 0.43 0.88 -0.80
C TYR A 61 0.19 -0.25 -1.80
N ILE A 62 1.28 -0.75 -2.38
CA ILE A 62 1.25 -1.81 -3.38
C ILE A 62 2.26 -2.87 -2.99
N PHE A 63 1.79 -4.10 -2.72
CA PHE A 63 2.68 -5.26 -2.66
C PHE A 63 2.82 -5.83 -4.07
N THR A 64 4.05 -5.92 -4.59
CA THR A 64 4.31 -6.59 -5.87
C THR A 64 5.03 -7.90 -5.62
N HIS A 65 4.46 -9.00 -6.10
CA HIS A 65 5.11 -10.31 -6.07
C HIS A 65 6.22 -10.35 -7.13
N LEU A 66 7.46 -10.58 -6.70
CA LEU A 66 8.64 -10.40 -7.55
C LEU A 66 8.66 -11.40 -8.72
N ALA A 67 8.28 -12.66 -8.49
CA ALA A 67 8.36 -13.69 -9.53
C ALA A 67 7.26 -13.58 -10.59
N THR A 68 6.07 -13.07 -10.25
CA THR A 68 4.93 -13.00 -11.20
C THR A 68 4.57 -11.59 -11.64
N GLY A 69 5.11 -10.56 -10.99
CA GLY A 69 4.75 -9.15 -11.22
C GLY A 69 3.32 -8.79 -10.80
N ARG A 70 2.56 -9.73 -10.20
CA ARG A 70 1.19 -9.47 -9.74
C ARG A 70 1.20 -8.52 -8.54
N LYS A 71 0.20 -7.66 -8.49
CA LYS A 71 0.10 -6.57 -7.51
C LYS A 71 -1.13 -6.72 -6.64
N TYR A 72 -0.96 -6.47 -5.35
CA TYR A 72 -2.05 -6.19 -4.42
C TYR A 72 -2.01 -4.70 -4.10
N VAL A 73 -3.09 -3.98 -4.39
CA VAL A 73 -3.22 -2.55 -4.14
C VAL A 73 -4.14 -2.33 -2.95
N GLY A 74 -3.72 -1.51 -2.00
CA GLY A 74 -4.56 -1.11 -0.87
C GLY A 74 -4.43 0.38 -0.57
N SER A 75 -5.47 0.94 0.05
CA SER A 75 -5.50 2.30 0.56
C SER A 75 -5.76 2.30 2.06
N SER A 76 -5.36 3.37 2.75
CA SER A 76 -5.69 3.58 4.16
C SER A 76 -5.65 5.06 4.53
N ASN A 77 -6.53 5.46 5.45
CA ASN A 77 -6.44 6.76 6.14
C ASN A 77 -5.30 6.79 7.18
N SER A 78 -4.72 5.63 7.49
CA SER A 78 -3.54 5.47 8.35
C SER A 78 -2.67 4.34 7.79
N LEU A 79 -1.67 4.70 6.99
CA LEU A 79 -0.74 3.76 6.40
C LEU A 79 0.02 2.98 7.47
N SER A 80 0.57 3.68 8.48
CA SER A 80 1.33 3.05 9.57
C SER A 80 0.57 1.94 10.29
N ARG A 81 -0.69 2.20 10.69
CA ARG A 81 -1.55 1.19 11.35
C ARG A 81 -1.91 0.03 10.43
N ARG A 82 -2.18 0.31 9.14
CA ARG A 82 -2.52 -0.73 8.17
C ARG A 82 -1.32 -1.64 7.89
N LEU A 83 -0.13 -1.07 7.70
CA LEU A 83 1.10 -1.82 7.48
C LEU A 83 1.49 -2.64 8.71
N GLU A 84 1.32 -2.09 9.92
CA GLU A 84 1.55 -2.83 11.17
C GLU A 84 0.73 -4.13 11.23
N GLN A 85 -0.52 -4.13 10.73
CA GLN A 85 -1.35 -5.35 10.69
C GLN A 85 -0.80 -6.44 9.77
N TYR A 86 -0.06 -6.06 8.71
CA TYR A 86 0.60 -7.02 7.83
C TYR A 86 1.89 -7.56 8.43
N PHE A 87 2.74 -6.69 8.98
CA PHE A 87 4.07 -7.07 9.47
C PHE A 87 4.08 -7.63 10.89
N ASN A 88 3.15 -7.19 11.74
CA ASN A 88 2.99 -7.64 13.13
C ASN A 88 1.53 -8.08 13.37
N PRO A 89 1.06 -9.14 12.68
CA PRO A 89 -0.31 -9.58 12.80
C PRO A 89 -0.62 -10.04 14.22
N ASN A 90 -1.73 -9.56 14.79
CA ASN A 90 -2.21 -10.08 16.07
C ASN A 90 -2.81 -11.48 15.87
N PRO A 91 -2.24 -12.55 16.47
CA PRO A 91 -2.70 -13.92 16.25
C PRO A 91 -4.18 -14.16 16.59
N LEU A 92 -4.75 -13.37 17.51
CA LEU A 92 -6.16 -13.48 17.92
C LEU A 92 -7.13 -12.98 16.83
N PHE A 93 -6.67 -12.11 15.94
CA PHE A 93 -7.48 -11.49 14.89
C PHE A 93 -6.98 -11.83 13.48
N TYR A 94 -5.86 -12.55 13.37
CA TYR A 94 -5.30 -12.94 12.10
C TYR A 94 -6.06 -14.13 11.54
N LYS A 95 -6.93 -13.84 10.57
CA LYS A 95 -7.55 -14.86 9.74
C LYS A 95 -7.01 -14.69 8.33
N GLU A 96 -6.60 -15.80 7.72
CA GLU A 96 -6.02 -15.86 6.38
C GLU A 96 -7.11 -15.65 5.32
N TYR A 97 -7.54 -14.41 5.17
CA TYR A 97 -8.50 -14.01 4.13
C TYR A 97 -7.81 -13.36 2.94
N GLY A 98 -8.47 -13.43 1.79
CA GLY A 98 -7.98 -12.87 0.53
C GLY A 98 -6.79 -13.66 -0.05
N LEU A 99 -6.09 -13.06 -1.00
CA LEU A 99 -5.00 -13.72 -1.73
C LEU A 99 -3.61 -13.34 -1.22
N LEU A 100 -3.45 -12.15 -0.63
CA LEU A 100 -2.15 -11.63 -0.22
C LEU A 100 -1.60 -12.35 1.03
N LEU A 101 -2.40 -12.43 2.10
CA LEU A 101 -1.93 -12.98 3.39
C LEU A 101 -1.54 -14.46 3.28
N PRO A 102 -2.33 -15.35 2.65
CA PRO A 102 -1.92 -16.74 2.46
C PRO A 102 -0.63 -16.87 1.65
N LEU A 103 -0.45 -16.01 0.64
CA LEU A 103 0.75 -16.04 -0.20
C LEU A 103 2.00 -15.55 0.55
N ILE A 104 1.89 -14.47 1.33
CA ILE A 104 2.97 -14.01 2.23
C ILE A 104 3.35 -15.11 3.22
N LYS A 105 2.38 -15.80 3.81
CA LYS A 105 2.65 -16.91 4.75
C LYS A 105 3.39 -18.05 4.06
N LYS A 106 3.01 -18.37 2.82
CA LYS A 106 3.59 -19.48 2.04
C LYS A 106 5.02 -19.17 1.57
N GLU A 107 5.26 -17.96 1.07
CA GLU A 107 6.49 -17.63 0.32
C GLU A 107 7.39 -16.62 1.04
N GLY A 108 6.91 -16.05 2.14
CA GLY A 108 7.62 -15.07 2.94
C GLY A 108 7.57 -13.66 2.33
N PHE A 109 7.92 -12.67 3.14
CA PHE A 109 7.98 -11.27 2.71
C PHE A 109 9.03 -11.02 1.63
N SER A 110 10.12 -11.80 1.60
CA SER A 110 11.18 -11.71 0.58
C SER A 110 10.72 -12.00 -0.85
N ALA A 111 9.54 -12.59 -1.03
CA ALA A 111 8.94 -12.78 -2.35
C ALA A 111 8.29 -11.49 -2.90
N PHE A 112 8.30 -10.39 -2.15
CA PHE A 112 7.60 -9.16 -2.47
C PHE A 112 8.47 -7.91 -2.29
N ASN A 113 8.10 -6.85 -3.00
CA ASN A 113 8.44 -5.48 -2.61
C ASN A 113 7.17 -4.72 -2.19
N LEU A 114 7.36 -3.61 -1.47
CA LEU A 114 6.30 -2.70 -1.05
C LEU A 114 6.55 -1.31 -1.64
N GLU A 115 5.60 -0.79 -2.40
CA GLU A 115 5.61 0.59 -2.89
C GLU A 115 4.57 1.43 -2.14
N ILE A 116 4.94 2.65 -1.73
CA ILE A 116 4.08 3.57 -0.99
C ILE A 116 3.92 4.90 -1.74
N PHE A 117 2.69 5.40 -1.82
CA PHE A 117 2.31 6.70 -2.41
C PHE A 117 1.55 7.56 -1.39
#